data_AF-A0A1V5XSL3-F1
#
_entry.id   AF-A0A1V5XSL3-F1
#
_cell.length_a   1.000
_cell.length_b   1.000
_cell.length_c   1.000
_cell.angle_alpha   90.00
_cell.angle_beta   90.00
_cell.angle_gamma   90.00
#
_symmetry.space_group_name_H-M   'P 1'
#
loop_
_entity.id
_entity.type
_entity.pdbx_description
1 polymer ?
#
loop_
_entity_poly.entity_id
_entity_poly.type
_entity_poly.pdbx_seq_one_letter_code
_entity_poly.pdbx_strand_id
1 'polypeptide(L)' 'MKVGPNEPCPCGSGKKYKKCCWLKDRETEAEAVRENRNVGAVAADVPKAKPESFAPANRSKGKKTVRSDAPRRRAV' A
#
# COMPACT_ATOMS: atom_id res chain seq x y z
N MET A 1 -8.38 22.14 -1.01
CA MET A 1 -7.55 23.36 -0.81
C MET A 1 -6.11 22.93 -0.58
N LYS A 2 -5.16 23.51 -1.32
CA LYS A 2 -3.73 23.16 -1.18
C LYS A 2 -3.07 24.25 -0.33
N VAL A 3 -2.84 23.97 0.95
CA VAL A 3 -2.26 24.93 1.89
C VAL A 3 -0.75 24.94 1.75
N GLY A 4 -0.16 26.12 1.53
CA GLY A 4 1.28 26.28 1.47
C GLY A 4 1.95 26.15 2.85
N PRO A 5 3.19 25.67 2.95
CA PRO A 5 3.88 25.45 4.24
C PRO A 5 4.06 26.72 5.10
N ASN A 6 4.10 27.90 4.48
CA ASN A 6 4.24 29.17 5.19
C ASN A 6 2.90 29.83 5.56
N GLU A 7 1.79 29.34 5.01
CA GLU A 7 0.45 29.88 5.26
C GLU A 7 -0.04 29.56 6.67
N PRO A 8 -1.00 30.34 7.22
CA PRO A 8 -1.64 29.99 8.49
C PRO A 8 -2.29 28.61 8.43
N CYS A 9 -2.15 27.83 9.50
CA CYS A 9 -2.72 26.49 9.57
C CYS A 9 -4.26 26.55 9.54
N PRO A 10 -4.92 25.79 8.65
CA PRO A 10 -6.39 25.73 8.58
C PRO A 10 -7.03 25.09 9.82
N CYS A 11 -6.22 24.52 10.71
CA CYS A 11 -6.64 23.94 11.98
C CYS A 11 -7.03 24.98 13.05
N GLY A 12 -6.96 26.28 12.74
CA GLY A 12 -7.34 27.36 13.67
C GLY A 12 -6.30 27.68 14.74
N SER A 13 -5.09 27.11 14.66
CA SER A 13 -4.04 27.33 15.67
C SER A 13 -3.30 28.67 15.55
N GLY A 14 -3.51 29.41 14.47
CA GLY A 14 -2.79 30.66 14.16
C GLY A 14 -1.30 30.48 13.83
N LYS A 15 -0.77 29.25 13.89
CA LYS A 15 0.63 28.94 13.58
C LYS A 15 0.81 28.68 12.07
N LYS A 16 2.02 28.90 11.54
CA LYS A 16 2.37 28.51 10.16
C LYS A 16 2.17 27.01 9.97
N TYR A 17 1.61 26.59 8.85
CA TYR A 17 1.25 25.20 8.55
C TYR A 17 2.42 24.23 8.76
N LYS A 18 3.64 24.59 8.30
CA LYS A 18 4.88 23.81 8.50
C LYS A 18 5.27 23.54 9.96
N LYS A 19 4.80 24.35 10.90
CA LYS A 19 5.07 24.22 12.34
C LYS A 19 3.89 23.63 13.12
N CYS A 20 2.81 23.28 12.42
CA CYS A 20 1.58 22.80 13.05
C CYS A 20 1.18 21.43 12.48
N CYS A 21 0.31 21.40 11.48
CA CYS A 21 -0.20 20.14 10.93
C CYS A 21 0.77 19.44 9.97
N TRP A 22 1.76 20.14 9.40
CA TRP A 22 2.69 19.55 8.43
C TRP A 22 3.40 18.28 8.88
N LEU A 23 3.79 18.19 10.16
CA LEU A 23 4.41 16.97 10.68
C LEU A 23 3.39 15.82 10.80
N LYS A 24 2.16 16.14 11.22
CA LYS A 24 1.06 15.18 11.26
C LYS A 24 0.67 14.73 9.86
N ASP A 25 0.59 15.64 8.90
CA ASP A 25 0.22 15.30 7.52
C ASP A 25 1.26 14.35 6.92
N ARG A 26 2.56 14.61 7.13
CA ARG A 26 3.63 13.70 6.69
C ARG A 26 3.62 12.35 7.40
N GLU A 27 3.25 12.32 8.67
CA GLU A 27 3.08 11.06 9.42
C GLU A 27 1.87 10.28 8.91
N THR A 28 0.74 10.95 8.66
CA THR A 28 -0.46 10.34 8.07
C THR A 28 -0.23 9.89 6.64
N GLU A 29 0.60 10.57 5.84
CA GLU A 29 1.00 10.09 4.50
C GLU A 29 1.84 8.82 4.61
N ALA A 30 2.77 8.75 5.56
CA ALA A 30 3.56 7.55 5.82
C ALA A 30 2.70 6.39 6.36
N GLU A 31 1.69 6.69 7.17
CA GLU A 31 0.74 5.70 7.69
C GLU A 31 -0.24 5.22 6.61
N ALA A 32 -0.77 6.11 5.78
CA ALA A 32 -1.65 5.78 4.65
C ALA A 32 -0.96 4.86 3.62
N VAL A 33 0.36 5.01 3.41
CA VAL A 33 1.15 4.09 2.58
C VAL A 33 1.31 2.71 3.24
N ARG A 34 1.43 2.65 4.57
CA ARG A 34 1.49 1.38 5.33
C ARG A 34 0.13 0.67 5.35
N GLU A 35 -0.95 1.42 5.47
CA GLU A 35 -2.32 0.91 5.44
C GLU A 35 -2.67 0.32 4.07
N ASN A 36 -2.33 1.02 2.97
CA ASN A 36 -2.52 0.50 1.62
C ASN A 36 -1.72 -0.79 1.33
N ARG A 37 -0.62 -1.03 2.07
CA ARG A 37 0.16 -2.26 1.97
C ARG A 37 -0.45 -3.43 2.76
N ASN A 38 -1.43 -3.18 3.64
CA ASN A 38 -2.04 -4.20 4.49
C ASN A 38 -3.41 -4.71 3.99
N VAL A 39 -3.94 -4.21 2.87
CA VAL A 39 -5.18 -4.72 2.22
C VAL A 39 -4.96 -6.11 1.60
N GLY A 40 -4.66 -7.09 2.46
CA GLY A 40 -4.34 -8.47 2.16
C GLY A 40 -4.23 -9.38 3.38
N ALA A 41 -4.34 -8.88 4.62
CA ALA A 41 -4.18 -9.73 5.82
C ALA A 41 -5.01 -9.37 7.07
N VAL A 42 -6.11 -8.59 6.98
CA VAL A 42 -7.06 -8.47 8.11
C VAL A 42 -8.20 -9.47 7.92
N ALA A 43 -8.02 -10.67 8.49
CA ALA A 43 -9.13 -11.55 8.80
C ALA A 43 -9.65 -11.17 10.20
N ALA A 44 -10.98 -11.13 10.33
CA ALA A 44 -11.77 -10.92 11.56
C ALA A 44 -11.91 -9.47 12.08
N ASP A 45 -12.70 -8.65 11.39
CA ASP A 45 -14.00 -8.11 11.86
C ASP A 45 -14.44 -6.99 10.91
N VAL A 46 -15.09 -7.37 9.80
CA VAL A 46 -15.72 -6.43 8.87
C VAL A 46 -17.19 -6.81 8.78
N PRO A 47 -18.15 -5.96 9.23
CA PRO A 47 -19.55 -6.20 8.96
C PRO A 47 -19.77 -6.23 7.44
N LYS A 48 -20.24 -7.37 6.98
CA LYS A 48 -20.47 -7.78 5.59
C LYS A 48 -21.41 -6.82 4.84
N ALA A 49 -20.90 -5.70 4.37
CA ALA A 49 -21.53 -4.91 3.30
C ALA A 49 -20.73 -5.16 2.02
N LYS A 50 -21.32 -5.92 1.08
CA LYS A 50 -20.73 -6.24 -0.22
C LYS A 50 -20.59 -4.95 -1.05
N PRO A 51 -19.40 -4.53 -1.52
CA PRO A 51 -19.35 -3.73 -2.72
C PRO A 51 -19.49 -4.69 -3.91
N GLU A 52 -20.57 -4.48 -4.65
CA GLU A 52 -21.01 -5.33 -5.74
C GLU A 52 -20.03 -5.32 -6.91
N SER A 53 -19.66 -6.54 -7.31
CA SER A 53 -19.15 -6.99 -8.61
C SER A 53 -18.77 -5.93 -9.65
N PHE A 54 -17.47 -5.58 -9.69
CA PHE A 54 -16.77 -5.35 -10.95
C PHE A 54 -15.50 -6.20 -10.96
N ALA A 55 -15.61 -7.40 -11.52
CA ALA A 55 -14.48 -8.32 -11.67
C ALA A 55 -13.54 -7.85 -12.80
N PRO A 56 -12.22 -7.73 -12.57
CA PRO A 56 -11.28 -7.71 -13.69
C PRO A 56 -10.98 -9.15 -14.12
N ALA A 57 -11.45 -9.50 -15.32
CA ALA A 57 -11.10 -10.73 -16.00
C ALA A 57 -9.67 -10.67 -16.57
N ASN A 58 -8.93 -11.76 -16.38
CA ASN A 58 -7.76 -12.24 -17.14
C ASN A 58 -6.42 -11.48 -17.07
N ARG A 59 -5.37 -12.22 -16.65
CA ARG A 59 -4.23 -12.51 -17.56
C ARG A 59 -3.47 -13.77 -17.13
N SER A 60 -3.20 -14.61 -18.13
CA SER A 60 -2.78 -16.01 -18.06
C SER A 60 -1.45 -16.29 -17.34
N LYS A 61 -1.44 -17.39 -16.57
CA LYS A 61 -0.25 -18.04 -16.00
C LYS A 61 0.69 -18.54 -17.11
N GLY A 62 1.85 -17.91 -17.27
CA GLY A 62 2.99 -18.49 -17.98
C GLY A 62 3.73 -19.48 -17.07
N LYS A 63 3.56 -20.78 -17.30
CA LYS A 63 4.33 -21.84 -16.65
C LYS A 63 5.81 -21.72 -17.05
N LYS A 64 6.70 -21.35 -16.11
CA LYS A 64 8.13 -21.62 -16.29
C LYS A 64 8.38 -23.08 -15.90
N THR A 65 8.55 -23.93 -16.90
CA THR A 65 9.00 -25.31 -16.71
C THR A 65 10.46 -25.30 -16.24
N VAL A 66 10.72 -25.77 -15.02
CA VAL A 66 12.09 -26.05 -14.55
C VAL A 66 12.64 -27.21 -15.38
N ARG A 67 13.70 -26.94 -16.14
CA ARG A 67 14.45 -27.96 -16.89
C ARG A 67 15.54 -28.47 -15.96
N SER A 68 15.26 -29.59 -15.30
CA SER A 68 16.22 -30.34 -14.50
C SER A 68 17.13 -31.11 -15.44
N ASP A 69 18.45 -30.87 -15.41
CA ASP A 69 19.41 -31.68 -16.17
C ASP A 69 20.48 -32.31 -15.25
N ALA A 70 20.23 -33.61 -15.02
CA ALA A 70 21.09 -34.77 -14.76
C ALA A 70 22.30 -34.74 -13.80
N PRO A 71 22.47 -35.79 -12.96
CA PRO A 71 23.70 -35.98 -12.18
C PRO A 71 24.86 -36.41 -13.09
N ARG A 72 26.00 -35.72 -12.99
CA ARG A 72 27.24 -36.15 -13.64
C ARG A 72 27.69 -37.47 -13.03
N ARG A 73 27.60 -38.54 -13.83
CA ARG A 73 28.07 -39.89 -13.48
C ARG A 73 29.54 -39.83 -13.03
N ARG A 74 29.80 -40.45 -11.88
CA ARG A 74 31.14 -40.64 -11.30
C ARG A 74 31.85 -41.73 -12.10
N ALA A 75 32.95 -41.40 -12.77
CA ALA A 75 33.80 -42.38 -13.43
C ALA A 75 34.69 -43.08 -12.40
N VAL A 76 34.88 -44.38 -12.62
CA VAL A 76 35.61 -45.38 -11.81
C VAL A 76 36.97 -44.90 -11.34
#